data_AF-A0A7X9E9E9-F1
#
_entry.id   AF-A0A7X9E9E9-F1
#
_cell.length_a   1.000
_cell.length_b   1.000
_cell.length_c   1.000
_cell.angle_alpha   90.00
_cell.angle_beta   90.00
_cell.angle_gamma   90.00
#
_symmetry.space_group_name_H-M   'P 1'
#
loop_
_entity.id
_entity.type
_entity.pdbx_description
1 polymer ?
#
loop_
_entity_poly.entity_id
_entity_poly.type
_entity_poly.pdbx_seq_one_letter_code
_entity_poly.pdbx_strand_id
1 'polypeptide(L)'
;MIIVFFRTIILYFIVVVVMRIMGKRQIGQLQPFELVVAIMISELAAVPMQDTAIPLVNGIIPILTLLVTQMTLSYISMKSIRARGFICGTPRIL
;
A
#
# COMPACT_ATOMS: atom_id res chain seq x y z
N MET A 1 -14.31 -24.11 -1.27
CA MET A 1 -13.21 -23.88 -2.23
C MET A 1 -13.56 -22.83 -3.30
N ILE A 2 -14.71 -22.92 -3.98
CA ILE A 2 -15.13 -21.91 -4.99
C ILE A 2 -15.20 -20.48 -4.42
N ILE A 3 -15.67 -20.32 -3.19
CA ILE A 3 -15.73 -19.01 -2.51
C ILE A 3 -14.33 -18.39 -2.38
N VAL A 4 -13.31 -19.19 -2.05
CA VAL A 4 -11.92 -18.70 -1.91
C VAL A 4 -11.38 -18.24 -3.26
N PHE A 5 -11.69 -18.96 -4.35
CA PHE A 5 -11.29 -18.57 -5.71
C PHE A 5 -11.82 -17.19 -6.09
N PHE A 6 -13.12 -16.93 -5.87
CA PHE A 6 -13.70 -15.61 -6.14
C PHE A 6 -13.14 -14.52 -5.22
N ARG A 7 -12.93 -14.81 -3.92
CA ARG A 7 -12.31 -13.87 -2.97
C ARG A 7 -10.92 -13.44 -3.41
N THR A 8 -10.09 -14.40 -3.82
CA THR A 8 -8.74 -14.15 -4.34
C THR A 8 -8.77 -13.26 -5.58
N ILE A 9 -9.67 -13.50 -6.53
CA ILE A 9 -9.81 -12.66 -7.73
C ILE A 9 -10.19 -11.22 -7.35
N ILE A 10 -11.14 -11.04 -6.44
CA ILE A 10 -11.60 -9.73 -5.98
C ILE A 10 -10.45 -8.97 -5.31
N LEU A 11 -9.77 -9.60 -4.35
CA LEU A 11 -8.66 -8.98 -3.61
C LEU A 11 -7.47 -8.68 -4.52
N TYR A 12 -7.14 -9.57 -5.44
CA TYR A 12 -6.10 -9.32 -6.45
C TYR A 12 -6.42 -8.06 -7.26
N PHE A 13 -7.66 -7.92 -7.74
CA PHE A 13 -8.07 -6.74 -8.49
C PHE A 13 -7.97 -5.46 -7.66
N ILE A 14 -8.37 -5.51 -6.38
CA ILE A 14 -8.24 -4.39 -5.44
C ILE A 14 -6.78 -3.98 -5.25
N VAL A 15 -5.89 -4.94 -4.98
CA VAL A 15 -4.46 -4.68 -4.79
C VAL A 15 -3.82 -4.11 -6.06
N VAL A 16 -4.17 -4.64 -7.24
CA VAL A 16 -3.68 -4.10 -8.52
C VAL A 16 -4.15 -2.66 -8.73
N VAL A 17 -5.41 -2.35 -8.43
CA VAL A 17 -5.94 -0.99 -8.51
C VAL A 17 -5.20 -0.06 -7.53
N VAL A 18 -5.01 -0.50 -6.29
CA VAL A 18 -4.24 0.22 -5.25
C VAL A 18 -2.83 0.53 -5.73
N MET A 19 -2.10 -0.47 -6.21
CA MET A 19 -0.74 -0.31 -6.72
C MET A 19 -0.67 0.59 -7.96
N ARG A 20 -1.68 0.52 -8.84
CA ARG A 20 -1.77 1.40 -10.02
C ARG A 20 -2.01 2.85 -9.62
N ILE A 21 -2.83 3.06 -8.61
CA ILE A 21 -3.17 4.37 -8.05
C ILE A 21 -1.94 5.00 -7.36
N MET A 22 -1.08 4.19 -6.71
CA MET A 22 0.21 4.66 -6.16
C MET A 22 1.15 5.25 -7.24
N GLY A 23 0.94 4.88 -8.51
CA GLY A 23 1.45 5.60 -9.68
C GLY A 23 2.88 5.23 -10.13
N LYS A 24 3.23 5.60 -11.37
CA LYS A 24 4.54 5.31 -12.01
C LYS A 24 5.74 6.10 -11.45
N ARG A 25 5.53 7.02 -10.51
CA ARG A 25 6.60 7.85 -9.93
C ARG A 25 7.48 7.13 -8.90
N GLN A 26 7.12 5.90 -8.50
CA GLN A 26 7.87 5.11 -7.52
C GLN A 26 9.01 4.28 -8.14
N ILE A 27 8.90 3.82 -9.39
CA ILE A 27 9.79 2.75 -9.90
C ILE A 27 11.21 3.26 -10.22
N GLY A 28 11.42 4.58 -10.37
CA GLY A 28 12.74 5.17 -10.58
C GLY A 28 13.55 5.44 -9.31
N GLN A 29 12.87 5.61 -8.16
CA GLN A 29 13.43 5.82 -6.81
C GLN A 29 12.40 5.37 -5.77
N LEU A 30 12.20 4.05 -5.61
CA LEU A 30 11.32 3.54 -4.55
C LEU A 30 11.86 4.06 -3.22
N GLN A 31 11.15 5.02 -2.61
CA GLN A 31 11.59 5.50 -1.31
C GLN A 31 11.39 4.35 -0.31
N PRO A 32 12.27 4.15 0.67
CA PRO A 32 12.17 3.02 1.61
C PRO A 32 10.79 2.88 2.26
N PHE A 33 10.10 4.00 2.49
CA PHE A 33 8.74 3.99 3.05
C PHE A 33 7.71 3.37 2.10
N GLU A 34 7.84 3.53 0.78
CA GLU A 34 6.89 3.01 -0.20
C GLU A 34 6.95 1.49 -0.28
N LEU A 35 8.17 0.94 -0.14
CA LEU A 35 8.40 -0.49 -0.02
C LEU A 35 7.69 -1.06 1.22
N VAL A 36 7.84 -0.40 2.38
CA VAL A 36 7.20 -0.83 3.63
C VAL A 36 5.68 -0.87 3.49
N VAL A 37 5.08 0.14 2.86
CA VAL A 37 3.62 0.16 2.63
C VAL A 37 3.17 -0.92 1.66
N ALA A 38 3.92 -1.17 0.58
CA ALA A 38 3.61 -2.25 -0.35
C ALA A 38 3.62 -3.63 0.33
N ILE A 39 4.59 -3.89 1.21
CA ILE A 39 4.67 -5.12 2.00
C ILE A 39 3.46 -5.23 2.95
N MET A 40 3.12 -4.15 3.67
CA MET A 40 1.96 -4.14 4.57
C MET A 40 0.64 -4.41 3.83
N ILE A 41 0.44 -3.82 2.65
CA ILE A 41 -0.74 -4.07 1.81
C ILE A 41 -0.80 -5.53 1.37
N SER A 42 0.34 -6.11 0.97
CA SER A 42 0.42 -7.52 0.57
C SER A 42 0.03 -8.46 1.72
N GLU A 43 0.51 -8.19 2.93
CA GLU A 43 0.22 -9.01 4.11
C GLU A 43 -1.26 -8.91 4.50
N LEU A 44 -1.81 -7.68 4.52
CA LEU A 44 -3.23 -7.45 4.83
C LEU A 44 -4.18 -8.08 3.80
N ALA A 45 -3.77 -8.17 2.53
CA ALA A 45 -4.54 -8.85 1.50
C ALA A 45 -4.54 -10.37 1.66
N ALA A 46 -3.46 -10.95 2.19
CA ALA A 46 -3.32 -12.40 2.36
C ALA A 46 -4.22 -12.97 3.47
N VAL A 47 -4.47 -12.21 4.54
CA VAL A 47 -5.30 -12.62 5.70
C VAL A 47 -6.71 -13.10 5.29
N PRO A 48 -7.55 -12.28 4.60
CA PRO A 48 -8.88 -12.70 4.15
C PRO A 48 -8.88 -13.75 3.02
N MET A 49 -7.72 -14.01 2.38
CA MET A 49 -7.56 -15.07 1.39
C MET A 49 -7.33 -16.43 2.04
N GLN A 50 -6.64 -16.46 3.19
CA GLN A 50 -6.31 -17.67 3.92
C GLN A 50 -7.45 -18.12 4.83
N ASP A 51 -8.09 -17.18 5.53
CA ASP A 51 -9.16 -17.50 6.47
C ASP A 51 -10.53 -17.05 5.95
N THR A 52 -11.40 -18.03 5.70
CA THR A 52 -12.78 -17.76 5.25
C THR A 52 -13.71 -17.24 6.34
N ALA A 53 -13.36 -17.41 7.61
CA ALA A 53 -14.12 -16.89 8.75
C ALA A 53 -14.03 -15.38 8.86
N ILE A 54 -12.94 -14.80 8.34
CA ILE A 54 -12.76 -13.36 8.28
C ILE A 54 -13.53 -12.79 7.08
N PRO A 55 -14.40 -11.80 7.28
CA PRO A 55 -15.08 -11.13 6.18
C PRO A 55 -14.08 -10.35 5.32
N LEU A 56 -14.27 -10.34 4.00
CA LEU A 56 -13.44 -9.60 3.03
C LEU A 56 -13.27 -8.12 3.39
N VAL A 57 -14.31 -7.53 3.98
CA VAL A 57 -14.35 -6.13 4.41
C VAL A 57 -13.20 -5.82 5.37
N ASN A 58 -12.81 -6.77 6.24
CA ASN A 58 -11.71 -6.59 7.18
C ASN A 58 -10.34 -6.54 6.50
N GLY A 59 -10.19 -7.01 5.26
CA GLY A 59 -8.98 -6.79 4.46
C GLY A 59 -9.04 -5.53 3.60
N ILE A 60 -10.22 -5.22 3.05
CA ILE A 60 -10.42 -4.06 2.17
C ILE A 60 -10.27 -2.73 2.93
N ILE A 61 -10.85 -2.62 4.13
CA ILE A 61 -10.81 -1.38 4.92
C ILE A 61 -9.36 -0.97 5.27
N PRO A 62 -8.50 -1.87 5.81
CA PRO A 62 -7.10 -1.54 6.08
C PRO A 62 -6.32 -1.16 4.82
N ILE A 63 -6.50 -1.89 3.71
CA ILE A 63 -5.82 -1.59 2.44
C ILE A 63 -6.18 -0.18 1.94
N LEU A 64 -7.47 0.18 1.98
CA LEU A 64 -7.92 1.52 1.60
C LEU A 64 -7.39 2.60 2.55
N THR A 65 -7.41 2.33 3.86
CA THR A 65 -6.87 3.26 4.87
C THR A 65 -5.38 3.52 4.64
N LEU A 66 -4.60 2.47 4.36
CA LEU A 66 -3.18 2.59 4.02
C LEU A 66 -2.96 3.34 2.72
N LEU A 67 -3.75 3.06 1.68
CA LEU A 67 -3.67 3.79 0.41
C LEU A 67 -3.91 5.30 0.61
N VAL A 68 -4.94 5.67 1.36
CA VAL A 68 -5.24 7.09 1.64
C VAL A 68 -4.10 7.73 2.43
N THR A 69 -3.60 7.03 3.46
CA THR A 69 -2.49 7.52 4.29
C THR A 69 -1.20 7.66 3.48
N GLN A 70 -0.91 6.73 2.58
CA GLN A 70 0.25 6.80 1.72
C GLN A 70 0.15 7.95 0.71
N MET A 71 -1.03 8.15 0.11
CA MET A 71 -1.26 9.29 -0.77
C MET A 71 -1.07 10.62 -0.07
N THR A 72 -1.62 10.78 1.14
CA THR A 72 -1.48 12.02 1.89
C THR A 72 -0.02 12.26 2.26
N LEU A 73 0.71 11.24 2.74
CA LEU A 73 2.15 11.33 2.99
C LEU A 73 2.95 11.66 1.73
N SER A 74 2.66 11.01 0.61
CA SER A 74 3.36 11.24 -0.67
C SER A 74 3.12 12.67 -1.16
N TYR A 75 1.88 13.15 -1.09
CA TYR A 75 1.54 14.53 -1.43
C TYR A 75 2.22 15.55 -0.51
N ILE A 76 2.26 15.30 0.80
CA ILE A 76 2.94 16.15 1.79
C ILE A 76 4.46 16.16 1.55
N SER A 77 5.06 15.00 1.28
CA SER A 77 6.49 14.85 0.99
C SER A 77 6.89 15.58 -0.30
N MET A 78 6.03 15.55 -1.32
CA MET A 78 6.23 16.28 -2.58
C MET A 78 6.09 17.81 -2.41
N LYS A 79 5.22 18.27 -1.50
CA LYS A 79 5.00 19.71 -1.23
C LYS A 79 5.98 20.32 -0.22
N SER A 80 6.56 19.51 0.68
CA SER A 80 7.44 19.98 1.75
C SER A 80 8.76 19.23 1.81
N ILE A 81 9.84 19.91 1.42
CA ILE A 81 11.22 19.40 1.51
C ILE A 81 11.61 19.06 2.98
N ARG A 82 11.03 19.73 3.97
CA ARG A 82 11.25 19.46 5.42
C ARG A 82 10.58 18.17 5.87
N ALA A 83 9.37 17.87 5.38
CA ALA A 83 8.70 16.60 5.67
C ALA A 83 9.44 15.43 5.00
N ARG A 84 9.97 15.66 3.79
CA ARG A 84 10.85 14.70 3.09
C ARG A 84 12.10 14.37 3.90
N GLY A 85 12.71 15.36 4.55
CA GLY A 85 13.87 15.16 5.43
C GLY A 85 13.58 14.36 6.70
N PHE A 86 12.38 14.47 7.27
CA PHE A 86 11.98 13.72 8.48
C PHE A 86 11.53 12.28 8.16
N ILE A 87 10.83 12.08 7.04
CA ILE A 87 10.24 10.79 6.65
C ILE A 87 11.25 9.92 5.89
N CYS A 88 12.08 10.51 5.02
CA CYS A 88 13.04 9.75 4.21
C CYS A 88 14.46 9.75 4.78
N GLY A 89 14.71 10.52 5.86
CA GLY A 89 16.06 10.92 6.23
C GLY A 89 16.61 11.90 5.19
N THR A 90 17.24 12.98 5.64
CA THR A 90 18.02 13.81 4.73
C THR A 90 19.10 12.95 4.07
N PRO A 91 19.29 13.01 2.74
CA PRO A 91 20.52 12.47 2.16
C PRO A 91 21.67 13.28 2.78
N ARG A 92 22.38 12.69 3.73
CA ARG A 92 23.74 13.12 4.03
C ARG A 92 24.56 12.69 2.82
N ILE A 93 24.57 13.55 1.82
CA ILE A 93 25.62 13.56 0.81
C ILE A 93 26.86 13.95 1.61
N LEU A 94 27.71 12.95 1.87
CA LEU A 94 29.07 13.20 2.30
C LEU A 94 29.89 13.55 1.05
#